data_AF-A0A834LUU9-F1
#
_entry.id   AF-A0A834LUU9-F1
#
_cell.length_a   1.000
_cell.length_b   1.000
_cell.length_c   1.000
_cell.angle_alpha   90.00
_cell.angle_beta   90.00
_cell.angle_gamma   90.00
#
_symmetry.space_group_name_H-M   'P 1'
#
loop_
_entity.id
_entity.type
_entity.pdbx_description
1 polymer ?
#
loop_
_entity_poly.entity_id
_entity_poly.type
_entity_poly.pdbx_seq_one_letter_code
_entity_poly.pdbx_strand_id
1 'polypeptide(L)'
;MDYDKIRGAAMAYYANLSDEEQLHAWKFFKSLDTDGNGTVSRKEYLSFLEKEGYADTQTAFRMLDRNGDSGLDFEECTSLFYIIRVHQGAVSCKNGSTQEKY
;
A
#
# COMPACT_ATOMS: atom_id res chain seq x y z
N MET A 1 -17.77 -5.07 -0.06
CA MET A 1 -17.20 -3.82 -0.59
C MET A 1 -17.02 -3.99 -2.09
N ASP A 2 -17.56 -3.09 -2.91
CA ASP A 2 -17.25 -3.03 -4.34
C ASP A 2 -15.87 -2.39 -4.53
N TYR A 3 -14.84 -3.20 -4.80
CA TYR A 3 -13.46 -2.69 -4.96
C TYR A 3 -13.29 -1.82 -6.21
N ASP A 4 -14.10 -2.01 -7.25
CA ASP A 4 -14.16 -1.11 -8.42
C ASP A 4 -14.48 0.34 -8.02
N LYS A 5 -15.39 0.53 -7.06
CA LYS A 5 -15.74 1.86 -6.54
C LYS A 5 -14.59 2.46 -5.72
N ILE A 6 -13.91 1.63 -4.93
CA ILE A 6 -12.74 2.04 -4.15
C ILE A 6 -11.62 2.47 -5.10
N ARG A 7 -11.41 1.78 -6.22
CA ARG A 7 -10.38 2.12 -7.21
C ARG A 7 -10.64 3.47 -7.87
N GLY A 8 -11.88 3.73 -8.29
CA GLY A 8 -12.28 5.03 -8.81
C GLY A 8 -12.07 6.15 -7.77
N ALA A 9 -12.43 5.90 -6.51
CA ALA A 9 -12.21 6.83 -5.42
C ALA A 9 -10.72 7.04 -5.11
N ALA A 10 -9.91 5.99 -5.15
CA ALA A 10 -8.48 6.03 -4.88
C ALA A 10 -7.72 6.77 -5.97
N MET A 11 -8.03 6.52 -7.25
CA MET A 11 -7.49 7.28 -8.38
C MET A 11 -7.87 8.75 -8.30
N ALA A 12 -9.15 9.05 -8.01
CA ALA A 12 -9.60 10.43 -7.86
C ALA A 12 -8.95 11.11 -6.63
N TYR A 13 -8.75 10.37 -5.54
CA TYR A 13 -8.04 10.86 -4.37
C TYR A 13 -6.60 11.19 -4.75
N TYR A 14 -5.86 10.24 -5.33
CA TYR A 14 -4.48 10.40 -5.76
C TYR A 14 -4.29 11.53 -6.77
N ALA A 15 -5.18 11.66 -7.75
CA ALA A 15 -5.15 12.74 -8.74
C ALA A 15 -5.41 14.13 -8.15
N ASN A 16 -6.11 14.19 -7.01
CA ASN A 16 -6.34 15.45 -6.28
C ASN A 16 -5.29 15.71 -5.19
N LEU A 17 -4.36 14.78 -4.94
CA LEU A 17 -3.26 14.96 -3.99
C LEU A 17 -2.24 15.96 -4.54
N SER A 18 -1.68 16.77 -3.64
CA SER A 18 -0.54 17.64 -3.98
C SER A 18 0.71 16.81 -4.30
N ASP A 19 1.68 17.39 -5.00
CA ASP A 19 2.95 16.72 -5.34
C ASP A 19 3.65 16.10 -4.10
N GLU A 20 3.58 16.79 -2.96
CA GLU A 20 4.13 16.33 -1.69
C GLU A 20 3.43 15.06 -1.16
N GLU A 21 2.11 14.99 -1.31
CA GLU A 21 1.32 13.85 -0.87
C GLU A 21 1.46 12.66 -1.82
N GLN A 22 1.54 12.91 -3.13
CA GLN A 22 1.89 11.90 -4.12
C GLN A 22 3.29 11.33 -3.84
N LEU A 23 4.24 12.18 -3.44
CA LEU A 23 5.57 11.75 -3.01
C LEU A 23 5.50 10.90 -1.73
N HIS A 24 4.62 11.21 -0.79
CA HIS A 24 4.41 10.37 0.40
C HIS A 24 3.83 9.00 0.05
N ALA A 25 2.87 8.94 -0.86
CA ALA A 25 2.35 7.67 -1.36
C ALA A 25 3.44 6.84 -2.07
N TRP A 26 4.29 7.49 -2.88
CA TRP A 26 5.44 6.84 -3.51
C TRP A 26 6.47 6.32 -2.50
N LYS A 27 6.80 7.12 -1.47
CA LYS A 27 7.72 6.69 -0.40
C LYS A 27 7.14 5.53 0.40
N PHE A 28 5.83 5.56 0.64
CA PHE A 28 5.12 4.46 1.29
C PHE A 28 5.20 3.18 0.46
N PHE A 29 4.91 3.27 -0.84
CA PHE A 29 5.09 2.17 -1.79
C PHE A 29 6.51 1.60 -1.74
N LYS A 30 7.53 2.47 -1.81
CA LYS A 30 8.94 2.05 -1.67
C LYS A 30 9.30 1.43 -0.33
N SER A 31 8.55 1.71 0.73
CA SER A 31 8.77 1.06 2.02
C SER A 31 8.14 -0.34 2.08
N LEU A 32 7.19 -0.63 1.19
CA LEU A 32 6.59 -1.95 1.02
C LEU A 32 7.45 -2.81 0.08
N ASP A 33 7.80 -2.24 -1.07
CA ASP A 33 8.69 -2.81 -2.09
C ASP A 33 10.12 -2.88 -1.56
N THR A 34 10.44 -3.98 -0.89
CA THR A 34 11.72 -4.20 -0.20
C THR A 34 12.78 -4.69 -1.17
N ASP A 35 12.37 -5.41 -2.21
CA ASP A 35 13.26 -5.89 -3.26
C ASP A 35 13.52 -4.84 -4.36
N GLY A 36 12.72 -3.76 -4.41
CA GLY A 36 12.87 -2.64 -5.31
C GLY A 36 12.49 -2.96 -6.75
N ASN A 37 11.68 -3.99 -6.96
CA ASN A 37 11.29 -4.44 -8.29
C ASN A 37 10.17 -3.57 -8.91
N GLY A 38 9.60 -2.64 -8.15
CA GLY A 38 8.52 -1.75 -8.59
C GLY A 38 7.11 -2.35 -8.44
N THR A 39 6.97 -3.49 -7.77
CA THR A 39 5.73 -4.21 -7.47
C THR A 39 5.78 -4.82 -6.08
N VAL A 40 4.69 -4.75 -5.31
CA VAL A 40 4.64 -5.36 -3.98
C VAL A 40 4.18 -6.79 -4.10
N SER A 41 5.10 -7.73 -3.88
CA SER A 41 4.78 -9.15 -3.89
C SER A 41 3.92 -9.53 -2.70
N ARG A 42 3.14 -10.62 -2.81
CA ARG A 42 2.35 -11.17 -1.69
C ARG A 42 3.16 -11.34 -0.40
N LYS A 43 4.44 -11.73 -0.50
CA LYS A 43 5.32 -11.91 0.66
C LYS A 43 5.61 -10.58 1.37
N GLU A 44 5.91 -9.53 0.62
CA GLU A 44 6.19 -8.20 1.13
C GLU A 44 4.94 -7.58 1.75
N TYR A 45 3.80 -7.73 1.06
CA TYR A 45 2.50 -7.33 1.58
C TYR A 45 2.18 -8.00 2.92
N LEU A 46 2.31 -9.33 3.01
CA LEU A 46 2.09 -10.05 4.27
C LEU A 46 3.05 -9.61 5.37
N SER A 47 4.33 -9.42 5.05
CA SER A 47 5.32 -8.94 6.03
C SER A 47 4.98 -7.55 6.54
N PHE A 48 4.46 -6.67 5.67
CA PHE A 48 4.00 -5.34 6.07
C PHE A 48 2.76 -5.41 6.95
N LEU A 49 1.76 -6.21 6.58
CA LEU A 49 0.55 -6.38 7.40
C LEU A 49 0.88 -6.94 8.79
N GLU A 50 1.78 -7.92 8.86
CA GLU A 50 2.26 -8.48 10.12
C GLU A 50 2.97 -7.40 10.97
N LYS A 51 3.80 -6.56 10.34
CA LYS A 51 4.49 -5.46 11.01
C LYS A 51 3.54 -4.40 11.54
N GLU A 52 2.51 -4.06 10.78
CA GLU A 52 1.52 -3.06 11.16
C GLU A 52 0.38 -3.62 12.04
N GLY A 53 0.32 -4.94 12.22
CA GLY A 53 -0.72 -5.61 12.99
C GLY A 53 -2.09 -5.65 12.30
N TYR A 54 -2.13 -5.50 10.97
CA TYR A 54 -3.36 -5.67 10.20
C TYR A 54 -3.70 -7.14 10.04
N ALA A 55 -4.91 -7.53 10.48
CA ALA A 55 -5.47 -8.85 10.24
C ALA A 55 -6.05 -8.97 8.81
N ASP A 56 -5.43 -8.30 7.83
CA ASP A 56 -5.92 -8.35 6.46
C ASP A 56 -5.42 -9.62 5.75
N THR A 57 -6.32 -10.22 4.98
CA THR A 57 -6.17 -11.58 4.47
C THR A 57 -5.83 -11.55 2.98
N GLN A 58 -5.34 -12.69 2.46
CA GLN A 58 -5.14 -12.93 1.02
C GLN A 58 -6.29 -12.43 0.12
N THR A 59 -7.49 -12.30 0.68
CA THR A 59 -8.66 -11.72 0.03
C THR A 59 -8.44 -10.27 -0.40
N ALA A 60 -7.94 -9.37 0.46
CA ALA A 60 -7.73 -7.98 0.04
C ALA A 60 -6.60 -7.86 -0.98
N PHE A 61 -5.54 -8.66 -0.84
CA PHE A 61 -4.48 -8.72 -1.84
C PHE A 61 -5.05 -9.11 -3.21
N ARG A 62 -5.84 -10.18 -3.29
CA ARG A 62 -6.50 -10.62 -4.55
C ARG A 62 -7.53 -9.64 -5.09
N MET A 63 -8.11 -8.80 -4.23
CA MET A 63 -9.07 -7.79 -4.66
C MET A 63 -8.37 -6.54 -5.21
N LEU A 64 -7.12 -6.30 -4.79
CA LEU A 64 -6.27 -5.22 -5.29
C LEU A 64 -5.50 -5.64 -6.56
N ASP A 65 -5.01 -6.89 -6.58
CA ASP A 65 -4.33 -7.55 -7.70
C ASP A 65 -5.35 -7.87 -8.80
N ARG A 66 -5.55 -6.90 -9.70
CA ARG A 66 -6.53 -6.99 -10.80
C ARG A 66 -5.93 -7.70 -12.00
N ASN A 67 -4.66 -7.43 -12.27
CA ASN A 67 -3.96 -8.02 -13.39
C ASN A 67 -3.66 -9.52 -13.15
N GLY A 68 -3.76 -9.99 -11.91
CA GLY A 68 -3.55 -11.37 -11.51
C GLY A 68 -2.07 -11.77 -11.54
N ASP A 69 -1.16 -10.80 -11.54
CA ASP A 69 0.28 -11.02 -11.63
C ASP A 69 0.89 -11.46 -10.30
N SER A 70 0.08 -11.58 -9.24
CA SER A 70 0.49 -11.94 -7.88
C SER A 70 1.39 -10.90 -7.20
N GLY A 71 1.45 -9.70 -7.78
CA GLY A 71 2.04 -8.48 -7.25
C GLY A 71 0.98 -7.38 -7.15
N LEU A 72 1.39 -6.24 -6.62
CA LEU A 72 0.63 -4.99 -6.71
C LEU A 72 1.54 -3.97 -7.36
N ASP A 73 1.17 -3.48 -8.53
CA ASP A 73 1.90 -2.41 -9.17
C ASP A 73 1.62 -1.05 -8.51
N PHE A 74 2.27 0.00 -9.00
CA PHE A 74 2.08 1.34 -8.45
C PHE A 74 0.61 1.81 -8.53
N GLU A 75 -0.10 1.48 -9.62
CA GLU A 75 -1.51 1.87 -9.80
C GLU A 75 -2.41 1.14 -8.79
N GLU A 76 -2.22 -0.16 -8.62
CA GLU A 76 -2.95 -0.99 -7.65
C GLU A 76 -2.63 -0.57 -6.21
N CYS A 77 -1.38 -0.17 -5.95
CA CYS A 77 -0.99 0.36 -4.65
C CYS A 77 -1.57 1.74 -4.33
N THR A 78 -2.02 2.54 -5.30
CA THR A 78 -2.80 3.75 -4.97
C THR A 78 -4.11 3.40 -4.27
N SER A 79 -4.74 2.29 -4.65
CA SER A 79 -5.93 1.77 -3.98
C SER A 79 -5.61 1.27 -2.57
N LEU A 80 -4.47 0.60 -2.41
CA LEU A 80 -3.97 0.22 -1.09
C LEU A 80 -3.72 1.45 -0.20
N PHE A 81 -3.05 2.48 -0.72
CA PHE A 81 -2.79 3.72 0.01
C PHE A 81 -4.09 4.42 0.43
N TYR A 82 -5.09 4.46 -0.45
CA TYR A 82 -6.41 4.98 -0.12
C TYR A 82 -7.09 4.18 0.99
N ILE A 83 -7.11 2.85 0.89
CA ILE A 83 -7.69 1.98 1.94
C ILE A 83 -6.97 2.22 3.26
N ILE A 84 -5.63 2.18 3.26
CA ILE A 84 -4.83 2.41 4.46
C ILE A 84 -5.09 3.80 5.01
N ARG A 85 -5.12 4.86 4.21
CA ARG A 85 -5.38 6.23 4.70
C ARG A 85 -6.79 6.43 5.24
N VAL A 86 -7.79 5.83 4.59
CA VAL A 86 -9.20 5.91 5.00
C VAL A 86 -9.45 5.06 6.25
N HIS A 87 -8.77 3.93 6.38
CA HIS A 87 -8.90 3.03 7.54
C HIS A 87 -7.95 3.40 8.70
N GLN A 88 -6.81 4.06 8.43
CA GLN A 88 -5.83 4.57 9.39
C GLN A 88 -6.12 6.00 9.88
N GLY A 89 -7.39 6.31 10.13
CA GLY A 89 -7.71 7.40 11.06
C GLY A 89 -7.20 7.15 12.50
N ALA A 90 -6.65 5.96 12.80
CA ALA A 90 -6.39 5.51 14.18
C ALA A 90 -5.01 4.89 14.48
N VAL A 91 -4.13 4.62 13.51
CA VAL A 91 -2.89 3.85 13.78
C VAL A 91 -1.64 4.68 13.47
N SER A 92 -1.29 5.52 14.44
CA SER A 92 0.07 6.02 14.60
C SER A 92 0.96 4.88 15.11
N CYS A 93 1.38 3.96 14.25
CA CYS A 93 2.47 3.04 14.55
C CYS A 93 3.79 3.65 14.08
N LYS A 94 4.24 4.67 14.81
CA LYS A 94 5.68 4.87 14.97
C LYS A 94 6.20 3.71 15.82
N ASN A 95 7.13 2.90 15.31
CA ASN A 95 8.30 2.38 16.04
C ASN A 95 9.20 1.47 15.17
N GLY A 96 10.47 1.87 14.99
CA GLY A 96 11.64 1.02 14.67
C GLY A 96 11.80 0.55 13.21
N SER A 97 12.95 0.60 12.54
CA SER A 97 14.32 0.47 13.06
C SER A 97 15.35 1.02 12.06
N THR A 98 16.26 1.82 12.58
CA THR A 98 17.72 1.82 12.37
C THR A 98 18.27 1.72 10.94
N GLN A 99 18.73 2.88 10.48
CA GLN A 99 19.75 3.01 9.45
C GLN A 99 21.11 2.61 10.04
N GLU A 100 21.54 1.37 9.83
CA GLU A 100 22.94 0.94 10.04
C GLU A 100 23.36 0.03 8.90
N LYS A 101 24.19 0.54 7.99
CA LYS A 101 25.16 -0.26 7.24
C LYS A 101 26.42 0.58 6.98
N TYR A 102 27.44 0.27 7.80
CA TYR A 102 28.90 0.43 7.67
C TYR A 102 29.50 1.76 7.23
#